data_AF-A0A836SW01-F1
#
_entry.id   AF-A0A836SW01-F1
#
_cell.length_a   1.000
_cell.length_b   1.000
_cell.length_c   1.000
_cell.angle_alpha   90.00
_cell.angle_beta   90.00
_cell.angle_gamma   90.00
#
_symmetry.space_group_name_H-M   'P 1'
#
loop_
_entity.id
_entity.type
_entity.pdbx_description
1 polymer ?
#
loop_
_entity_poly.entity_id
_entity_poly.type
_entity_poly.pdbx_seq_one_letter_code
_entity_poly.pdbx_strand_id
1 'polypeptide(L)'
;MKKSILIFIFIFFSVNIFSQSSRSETYFYFSKFYAPGIGPYLEFYFTTIGQTIRYVPVDSNKWQASVGFLILFKQNGEIKNFRKYNLQSPLVDDSTKNPNLVDVQRIFLEPGVYETILTIKDNNNALDAGITFSTDISMGLDSGQITFSGIEYVDRYEKVKQSDSSATVRGNYNIYPYVSNYFPENMKTLQFYLEIYNLQEVLGDSVDYLLKYYLENSNSRLMLSKYTYYERKKTKSVEVLFPKLDISLLPSGDYNIVIEVINKAGVLMGKQKYHFVRNNPSIDKKLFTDTIPSSEISKSFVAAISKDSLSLFIRYLYPISNQQELNFARRLLKSDNLDYMQSFFMSFWMRRNQDNPEKEWEKYKLQVKIVNDNYSYFKRKGFETDRGRIFLKYGRPDDIVHSDFEPSAYPYEIWHYYHTIDNQNNVKFVFYNPNLVGKDYYLLHSTARGEIYTNNWVRILHKRDTPIYDFYNEKYGDYYGDKVQDYY
;
A
#
# COMPACT_ATOMS: atom_id res chain seq x y z
N MET A 1 34.07 -63.03 36.67
CA MET A 1 32.68 -62.79 37.16
C MET A 1 32.43 -61.29 37.22
N LYS A 2 31.17 -60.89 36.96
CA LYS A 2 30.61 -59.53 36.85
C LYS A 2 30.79 -58.83 35.50
N LYS A 3 29.83 -59.09 34.59
CA LYS A 3 29.44 -58.16 33.52
C LYS A 3 28.38 -57.22 34.11
N SER A 4 28.69 -55.93 34.21
CA SER A 4 27.72 -54.90 34.56
C SER A 4 26.92 -54.53 33.31
N ILE A 5 25.60 -54.78 33.34
CA ILE A 5 24.66 -54.37 32.31
C ILE A 5 24.27 -52.91 32.61
N LEU A 6 24.67 -51.99 31.74
CA LEU A 6 24.26 -50.60 31.80
C LEU A 6 22.90 -50.49 31.08
N ILE A 7 21.81 -50.38 31.84
CA ILE A 7 20.47 -50.12 31.29
C ILE A 7 20.38 -48.62 31.03
N PHE A 8 20.38 -48.23 29.74
CA PHE A 8 20.11 -46.86 29.32
C PHE A 8 18.59 -46.65 29.31
N ILE A 9 18.06 -46.04 30.36
CA ILE A 9 16.67 -45.57 30.40
C ILE A 9 16.56 -44.35 29.46
N PHE A 10 15.92 -44.55 28.31
CA PHE A 10 15.54 -43.49 27.40
C PHE A 10 14.32 -42.77 27.98
N ILE A 11 14.54 -41.65 28.68
CA ILE A 11 13.47 -40.74 29.09
C ILE A 11 12.96 -40.06 27.81
N PHE A 12 11.79 -40.48 27.33
CA PHE A 12 11.03 -39.75 26.31
C PHE A 12 10.64 -38.39 26.90
N PHE A 13 11.40 -37.34 26.59
CA PHE A 13 10.91 -35.98 26.68
C PHE A 13 9.80 -35.83 25.64
N SER A 14 8.55 -35.75 26.10
CA SER A 14 7.43 -35.28 25.29
C SER A 14 7.72 -33.83 24.92
N VAL A 15 8.22 -33.63 23.70
CA VAL A 15 8.23 -32.32 23.06
C VAL A 15 6.77 -31.96 22.87
N ASN A 16 6.26 -31.08 23.74
CA ASN A 16 5.03 -30.35 23.47
C ASN A 16 5.30 -29.51 22.22
N ILE A 17 4.98 -30.07 21.05
CA ILE A 17 4.83 -29.29 19.83
C ILE A 17 3.67 -28.36 20.13
N PHE A 18 3.97 -27.12 20.52
CA PHE A 18 3.01 -26.04 20.43
C PHE A 18 2.59 -25.98 18.97
N SER A 19 1.46 -26.61 18.65
CA SER A 19 0.77 -26.40 17.39
C SER A 19 0.58 -24.89 17.28
N GLN A 20 1.28 -24.26 16.33
CA GLN A 20 0.93 -22.90 15.92
C GLN A 20 -0.55 -22.93 15.60
N SER A 21 -1.37 -22.19 16.35
CA SER A 21 -2.78 -22.06 16.06
C SER A 21 -2.92 -21.53 14.64
N SER A 22 -3.23 -22.38 13.68
CA SER A 22 -3.57 -21.96 12.33
C SER A 22 -4.87 -21.16 12.44
N ARG A 23 -4.76 -19.83 12.33
CA ARG A 23 -5.92 -18.94 12.29
C ARG A 23 -6.56 -19.04 10.91
N SER A 24 -7.88 -18.93 10.86
CA SER A 24 -8.56 -18.77 9.58
C SER A 24 -8.08 -17.49 8.89
N GLU A 25 -7.63 -17.60 7.64
CA GLU A 25 -7.26 -16.47 6.82
C GLU A 25 -8.42 -16.10 5.91
N THR A 26 -8.97 -14.90 6.09
CA THR A 26 -10.02 -14.35 5.24
C THR A 26 -9.62 -12.97 4.75
N TYR A 27 -9.55 -12.81 3.44
CA TYR A 27 -9.44 -11.51 2.79
C TYR A 27 -10.83 -10.91 2.67
N PHE A 28 -10.96 -9.62 2.96
CA PHE A 28 -12.21 -8.91 2.80
C PHE A 28 -12.00 -7.45 2.45
N TYR A 29 -13.01 -6.87 1.81
CA TYR A 29 -13.22 -5.43 1.76
C TYR A 29 -14.72 -5.15 1.72
N PHE A 30 -15.11 -3.90 1.93
CA PHE A 30 -16.49 -3.46 1.77
C PHE A 30 -16.55 -2.22 0.89
N SER A 31 -17.67 -2.06 0.18
CA SER A 31 -17.95 -0.92 -0.68
C SER A 31 -19.35 -0.38 -0.42
N LYS A 32 -19.48 0.96 -0.43
CA LYS A 32 -20.77 1.65 -0.29
C LYS A 32 -21.44 1.79 -1.65
N PHE A 33 -22.72 1.45 -1.71
CA PHE A 33 -23.56 1.63 -2.88
C PHE A 33 -24.89 2.27 -2.49
N TYR A 34 -25.66 2.68 -3.48
CA TYR A 34 -26.98 3.27 -3.30
C TYR A 34 -27.95 2.66 -4.30
N ALA A 35 -29.06 2.11 -3.80
CA ALA A 35 -30.12 1.62 -4.65
C ALA A 35 -31.21 2.71 -4.76
N PRO A 36 -31.45 3.30 -5.95
CA PRO A 36 -32.47 4.32 -6.13
C PRO A 36 -33.84 3.88 -5.64
N GLY A 37 -34.48 4.69 -4.79
CA GLY A 37 -35.79 4.41 -4.20
C GLY A 37 -35.78 3.41 -3.03
N ILE A 38 -34.64 2.80 -2.70
CA ILE A 38 -34.51 1.87 -1.57
C ILE A 38 -33.60 2.46 -0.48
N GLY A 39 -32.42 2.97 -0.85
CA GLY A 39 -31.48 3.59 0.10
C GLY A 39 -30.04 3.09 -0.03
N PRO A 40 -29.13 3.58 0.83
CA PRO A 40 -27.73 3.17 0.82
C PRO A 40 -27.55 1.77 1.41
N TYR A 41 -26.56 1.04 0.91
CA TYR A 41 -26.20 -0.27 1.42
C TYR A 41 -24.68 -0.47 1.37
N LEU A 42 -24.20 -1.35 2.24
CA LEU A 42 -22.84 -1.86 2.20
C LEU A 42 -22.83 -3.24 1.56
N GLU A 43 -21.89 -3.43 0.66
CA GLU A 43 -21.55 -4.72 0.10
C GLU A 43 -20.21 -5.18 0.68
N PHE A 44 -20.22 -6.30 1.39
CA PHE A 44 -19.01 -6.95 1.88
C PHE A 44 -18.63 -8.09 0.95
N TYR A 45 -17.34 -8.19 0.64
CA TYR A 45 -16.78 -9.25 -0.17
C TYR A 45 -15.79 -10.04 0.67
N PHE A 46 -15.93 -11.36 0.66
CA PHE A 46 -15.09 -12.26 1.45
C PHE A 46 -14.43 -13.32 0.56
N THR A 47 -13.18 -13.64 0.86
CA THR A 47 -12.51 -14.84 0.37
C THR A 47 -11.75 -15.49 1.52
N THR A 48 -12.30 -16.59 2.04
CA THR A 48 -11.64 -17.40 3.07
C THR A 48 -10.77 -18.46 2.39
N ILE A 49 -9.50 -18.53 2.80
CA ILE A 49 -8.52 -19.48 2.26
C ILE A 49 -8.81 -20.86 2.82
N GLY A 50 -9.26 -21.78 1.97
CA GLY A 50 -9.72 -23.10 2.36
C GLY A 50 -8.68 -23.88 3.15
N GLN A 51 -7.40 -23.74 2.79
CA GLN A 51 -6.29 -24.45 3.44
C GLN A 51 -6.05 -24.02 4.89
N THR A 52 -6.63 -22.90 5.32
CA THR A 52 -6.42 -22.32 6.66
C THR A 52 -7.56 -22.63 7.63
N ILE A 53 -8.63 -23.28 7.17
CA ILE A 53 -9.81 -23.61 7.97
C ILE A 53 -9.94 -25.10 8.19
N ARG A 54 -10.51 -25.47 9.34
CA ARG A 54 -10.61 -26.86 9.77
C ARG A 54 -11.83 -27.55 9.19
N TYR A 55 -11.56 -28.65 8.50
CA TYR A 55 -12.59 -29.56 7.99
C TYR A 55 -12.91 -30.62 9.03
N VAL A 56 -14.19 -30.91 9.23
CA VAL A 56 -14.68 -31.97 10.13
C VAL A 56 -15.50 -32.98 9.33
N PRO A 57 -15.50 -34.27 9.72
CA PRO A 57 -16.28 -35.28 9.01
C PRO A 57 -17.77 -35.05 9.25
N VAL A 58 -18.56 -35.07 8.18
CA VAL A 58 -20.03 -34.96 8.20
C VAL A 58 -20.70 -36.26 7.77
N ASP A 59 -19.98 -37.15 7.08
CA ASP A 59 -20.37 -38.52 6.74
C ASP A 59 -19.11 -39.38 6.54
N SER A 60 -19.28 -40.69 6.40
CA SER A 60 -18.27 -41.76 6.28
C SER A 60 -17.10 -41.44 5.35
N ASN A 61 -17.30 -40.60 4.32
CA ASN A 61 -16.27 -40.14 3.39
C ASN A 61 -16.43 -38.66 2.98
N LYS A 62 -17.12 -37.83 3.78
CA LYS A 62 -17.36 -36.42 3.43
C LYS A 62 -16.92 -35.51 4.56
N TRP A 63 -16.24 -34.44 4.19
CA TRP A 63 -15.75 -33.42 5.09
C TRP A 63 -16.30 -32.05 4.72
N GLN A 64 -16.48 -31.19 5.73
CA GLN A 64 -16.95 -29.83 5.54
C GLN A 64 -16.28 -28.88 6.54
N ALA A 65 -15.96 -27.67 6.10
CA ALA A 65 -15.54 -26.58 6.96
C ALA A 65 -16.68 -25.58 7.17
N SER A 66 -16.61 -24.80 8.25
CA SER A 66 -17.62 -23.81 8.61
C SER A 66 -16.96 -22.57 9.20
N VAL A 67 -17.25 -21.41 8.62
CA VAL A 67 -16.70 -20.12 9.05
C VAL A 67 -17.83 -19.22 9.50
N GLY A 68 -17.78 -18.74 10.74
CA GLY A 68 -18.75 -17.83 11.32
C GLY A 68 -18.40 -16.38 11.02
N PHE A 69 -19.39 -15.64 10.54
CA PHE A 69 -19.32 -14.21 10.29
C PHE A 69 -20.33 -13.48 11.18
N LEU A 70 -19.89 -12.40 11.81
CA LEU A 70 -20.73 -11.45 12.54
C LEU A 70 -20.37 -10.03 12.11
N ILE A 71 -21.34 -9.32 11.55
CA ILE A 71 -21.24 -7.91 11.19
C ILE A 71 -22.21 -7.14 12.07
N LEU A 72 -21.73 -6.16 12.83
CA LEU A 72 -22.53 -5.28 13.67
C LEU A 72 -22.42 -3.84 13.16
N PHE A 73 -23.54 -3.13 13.16
CA PHE A 73 -23.60 -1.70 12.89
C PHE A 73 -24.13 -1.00 14.13
N LYS A 74 -23.30 -0.17 14.76
CA LYS A 74 -23.63 0.52 16.00
C LYS A 74 -23.70 2.03 15.81
N GLN A 75 -24.59 2.66 16.56
CA GLN A 75 -24.65 4.11 16.71
C GLN A 75 -24.86 4.44 18.19
N ASN A 76 -24.05 5.32 18.75
CA ASN A 76 -24.11 5.70 20.16
C ASN A 76 -24.07 4.49 21.12
N GLY A 77 -23.28 3.46 20.77
CA GLY A 77 -23.15 2.22 21.55
C GLY A 77 -24.26 1.19 21.33
N GLU A 78 -25.35 1.53 20.65
CA GLU A 78 -26.47 0.61 20.37
C GLU A 78 -26.31 -0.09 19.02
N ILE A 79 -26.60 -1.39 18.96
CA ILE A 79 -26.66 -2.16 17.70
C ILE A 79 -27.92 -1.74 16.94
N LYS A 80 -27.75 -1.09 15.79
CA LYS A 80 -28.83 -0.67 14.90
C LYS A 80 -29.16 -1.72 13.83
N ASN A 81 -28.17 -2.48 13.40
CA ASN A 81 -28.36 -3.60 12.48
C ASN A 81 -27.23 -4.63 12.70
N PHE A 82 -27.47 -5.88 12.32
CA PHE A 82 -26.44 -6.91 12.33
C PHE A 82 -26.69 -7.99 11.29
N ARG A 83 -25.63 -8.71 10.93
CA ARG A 83 -25.70 -9.95 10.15
C ARG A 83 -24.85 -11.01 10.82
N LYS A 84 -25.45 -12.16 11.13
CA LYS A 84 -24.75 -13.31 11.72
C LYS A 84 -25.08 -14.56 10.92
N TYR A 85 -24.07 -15.25 10.41
CA TYR A 85 -24.26 -16.46 9.61
C TYR A 85 -23.00 -17.34 9.61
N ASN A 86 -23.17 -18.58 9.17
CA ASN A 86 -22.08 -19.52 8.96
C ASN A 86 -21.98 -19.82 7.47
N LEU A 87 -20.79 -19.59 6.90
CA LEU A 87 -20.48 -19.99 5.54
C LEU A 87 -19.89 -21.40 5.56
N GLN A 88 -20.59 -22.34 4.94
CA GLN A 88 -20.14 -23.72 4.84
C GLN A 88 -19.35 -23.92 3.54
N SER A 89 -18.27 -24.71 3.61
CA SER A 89 -17.60 -25.16 2.40
C SER A 89 -18.49 -26.15 1.62
N PRO A 90 -18.22 -26.37 0.32
CA PRO A 90 -18.68 -27.58 -0.35
C PRO A 90 -18.25 -28.84 0.42
N LEU A 91 -19.01 -29.92 0.26
CA LEU A 91 -18.59 -31.24 0.74
C LEU A 91 -17.38 -31.72 -0.07
N VAL A 92 -16.33 -32.13 0.62
CA VAL A 92 -15.11 -32.66 -0.01
C VAL A 92 -14.88 -34.11 0.38
N ASP A 93 -14.45 -34.92 -0.58
CA ASP A 93 -14.13 -36.35 -0.36
C ASP A 93 -12.82 -36.54 0.39
N ASP A 94 -11.95 -35.54 0.32
CA ASP A 94 -10.62 -35.56 0.91
C ASP A 94 -10.35 -34.20 1.57
N SER A 95 -9.97 -34.25 2.84
CA SER A 95 -9.60 -33.08 3.65
C SER A 95 -8.35 -32.33 3.14
N THR A 96 -7.61 -32.87 2.16
CA THR A 96 -6.52 -32.16 1.45
C THR A 96 -7.00 -31.28 0.30
N LYS A 97 -8.26 -31.43 -0.13
CA LYS A 97 -8.90 -30.59 -1.14
C LYS A 97 -9.68 -29.48 -0.46
N ASN A 98 -9.02 -28.35 -0.20
CA ASN A 98 -9.63 -27.24 0.53
C ASN A 98 -9.92 -26.06 -0.42
N PRO A 99 -11.09 -26.01 -1.09
CA PRO A 99 -11.44 -24.88 -1.94
C PRO A 99 -11.57 -23.60 -1.12
N ASN A 100 -11.27 -22.46 -1.73
CA ASN A 100 -11.56 -21.16 -1.12
C ASN A 100 -13.07 -20.93 -1.08
N LEU A 101 -13.54 -20.28 -0.02
CA LEU A 101 -14.95 -19.90 0.13
C LEU A 101 -15.07 -18.42 -0.22
N VAL A 102 -15.93 -18.12 -1.18
CA VAL A 102 -16.22 -16.75 -1.62
C VAL A 102 -17.65 -16.41 -1.23
N ASP A 103 -17.85 -15.22 -0.68
CA ASP A 103 -19.17 -14.77 -0.25
C ASP A 103 -19.33 -13.26 -0.43
N VAL A 104 -20.58 -12.85 -0.66
CA VAL A 104 -20.98 -11.45 -0.85
C VAL A 104 -22.19 -11.15 0.02
N GLN A 105 -22.12 -10.09 0.83
CA GLN A 105 -23.21 -9.69 1.72
C GLN A 105 -23.64 -8.24 1.44
N ARG A 106 -24.88 -8.06 0.99
CA ARG A 106 -25.52 -6.74 0.85
C ARG A 106 -26.38 -6.42 2.08
N ILE A 107 -26.08 -5.33 2.76
CA ILE A 107 -26.76 -4.89 3.98
C ILE A 107 -27.21 -3.45 3.82
N PHE A 108 -28.53 -3.24 3.75
CA PHE A 108 -29.14 -1.92 3.74
C PHE A 108 -29.07 -1.29 5.13
N LEU A 109 -28.75 0.00 5.16
CA LEU A 109 -28.68 0.82 6.36
C LEU A 109 -29.33 2.16 6.07
N GLU A 110 -29.97 2.75 7.06
CA GLU A 110 -30.43 4.13 6.96
C GLU A 110 -29.24 5.11 6.87
N PRO A 111 -29.44 6.32 6.34
CA PRO A 111 -28.41 7.36 6.38
C PRO A 111 -27.95 7.66 7.82
N GLY A 112 -26.64 7.77 8.02
CA GLY A 112 -26.02 7.99 9.33
C GLY A 112 -24.58 7.50 9.41
N VAL A 113 -23.89 7.82 10.50
CA VAL A 113 -22.53 7.30 10.77
C VAL A 113 -22.64 6.09 11.69
N TYR A 114 -22.00 4.97 11.32
CA TYR A 114 -22.06 3.71 12.05
C TYR A 114 -20.66 3.20 12.39
N GLU A 115 -20.44 2.84 13.66
CA GLU A 115 -19.33 1.96 14.03
C GLU A 115 -19.65 0.56 13.48
N THR A 116 -18.85 0.10 12.53
CA THR A 116 -19.02 -1.17 11.84
C THR A 116 -17.99 -2.16 12.35
N ILE A 117 -18.46 -3.24 12.97
CA ILE A 117 -17.60 -4.27 13.56
C ILE A 117 -17.81 -5.58 12.80
N LEU A 118 -16.75 -6.16 12.26
CA LEU A 118 -16.73 -7.46 11.61
C LEU A 118 -15.92 -8.44 12.45
N THR A 119 -16.51 -9.58 12.78
CA THR A 119 -15.84 -10.71 13.42
C THR A 119 -15.92 -11.94 12.51
N ILE A 120 -14.78 -12.59 12.29
CA ILE A 120 -14.65 -13.82 11.49
C ILE A 120 -13.99 -14.89 12.37
N LYS A 121 -14.51 -16.11 12.34
CA LYS A 121 -13.98 -17.23 13.13
C LYS A 121 -14.20 -18.57 12.43
N ASP A 122 -13.20 -19.45 12.46
CA ASP A 122 -13.41 -20.87 12.14
C ASP A 122 -14.24 -21.55 13.23
N ASN A 123 -15.45 -21.99 12.88
CA ASN A 123 -16.36 -22.63 13.81
C ASN A 123 -15.86 -24.00 14.28
N ASN A 124 -15.00 -24.65 13.49
CA ASN A 124 -14.48 -25.98 13.76
C ASN A 124 -13.15 -25.96 14.52
N ASN A 125 -12.53 -24.78 14.68
CA ASN A 125 -11.28 -24.62 15.41
C ASN A 125 -11.51 -23.91 16.76
N ALA A 126 -11.58 -24.70 17.84
CA ALA A 126 -11.74 -24.16 19.20
C ALA A 126 -10.58 -23.24 19.65
N LEU A 127 -9.40 -23.37 19.03
CA LEU A 127 -8.24 -22.51 19.31
C LEU A 127 -8.22 -21.24 18.46
N ASP A 128 -9.11 -21.10 17.49
CA ASP A 128 -9.25 -19.87 16.72
C ASP A 128 -9.97 -18.81 17.57
N ALA A 129 -9.22 -17.80 18.00
CA ALA A 129 -9.75 -16.64 18.71
C ALA A 129 -10.65 -15.76 17.81
N GLY A 130 -10.62 -15.98 16.48
CA GLY A 130 -11.24 -15.12 15.50
C GLY A 130 -10.47 -13.82 15.29
N ILE A 131 -10.85 -13.11 14.24
CA ILE A 131 -10.33 -11.77 13.92
C ILE A 131 -11.49 -10.79 14.03
N THR A 132 -11.24 -9.65 14.66
CA THR A 132 -12.20 -8.54 14.72
C THR A 132 -11.60 -7.30 14.06
N PHE A 133 -12.38 -6.70 13.18
CA PHE A 133 -12.10 -5.43 12.51
C PHE A 133 -13.19 -4.43 12.92
N SER A 134 -12.83 -3.18 13.19
CA SER A 134 -13.77 -2.10 13.48
C SER A 134 -13.39 -0.82 12.72
N THR A 135 -14.38 -0.14 12.18
CA THR A 135 -14.23 1.16 11.49
C THR A 135 -15.54 1.94 11.52
N ASP A 136 -15.46 3.26 11.48
CA ASP A 136 -16.64 4.10 11.26
C ASP A 136 -16.96 4.25 9.78
N ILE A 137 -18.25 4.18 9.42
CA ILE A 137 -18.74 4.32 8.05
C ILE A 137 -19.89 5.34 8.01
N SER A 138 -19.77 6.33 7.13
CA SER A 138 -20.86 7.27 6.83
C SER A 138 -21.74 6.75 5.68
N MET A 139 -22.95 6.37 6.04
CA MET A 139 -24.04 5.99 5.15
C MET A 139 -24.83 7.22 4.73
N GLY A 140 -25.08 7.34 3.43
CA GLY A 140 -25.70 8.51 2.85
C GLY A 140 -25.17 8.77 1.43
N LEU A 141 -25.98 9.50 0.67
CA LEU A 141 -25.65 10.00 -0.65
C LEU A 141 -25.63 11.52 -0.56
N ASP A 142 -24.54 12.16 -0.99
CA ASP A 142 -24.44 13.60 -0.97
C ASP A 142 -25.25 14.17 -2.14
N SER A 143 -26.40 14.78 -1.83
CA SER A 143 -27.21 15.47 -2.83
C SER A 143 -26.51 16.72 -3.35
N GLY A 144 -26.88 17.17 -4.55
CA GLY A 144 -26.30 18.36 -5.19
C GLY A 144 -24.89 18.19 -5.76
N GLN A 145 -24.26 17.02 -5.60
CA GLN A 145 -22.98 16.70 -6.23
C GLN A 145 -22.96 15.30 -6.84
N ILE A 146 -22.09 15.12 -7.84
CA ILE A 146 -21.87 13.81 -8.47
C ILE A 146 -21.20 12.91 -7.44
N THR A 147 -21.85 11.80 -7.12
CA THR A 147 -21.34 10.84 -6.12
C THR A 147 -20.94 9.53 -6.80
N PHE A 148 -19.84 8.93 -6.34
CA PHE A 148 -19.33 7.66 -6.84
C PHE A 148 -19.52 6.59 -5.77
N SER A 149 -19.89 5.37 -6.17
CA SER A 149 -19.91 4.23 -5.27
C SER A 149 -18.51 3.82 -4.80
N GLY A 150 -18.42 2.82 -3.92
CA GLY A 150 -17.20 2.02 -3.82
C GLY A 150 -16.91 1.27 -5.13
N ILE A 151 -15.71 0.70 -5.23
CA ILE A 151 -15.31 -0.13 -6.37
C ILE A 151 -15.47 -1.59 -6.01
N GLU A 152 -15.95 -2.40 -6.94
CA GLU A 152 -15.91 -3.85 -6.86
C GLU A 152 -14.91 -4.37 -7.91
N TYR A 153 -13.82 -4.99 -7.48
CA TYR A 153 -12.92 -5.68 -8.40
C TYR A 153 -13.53 -7.02 -8.81
N VAL A 154 -13.37 -7.39 -10.08
CA VAL A 154 -14.06 -8.52 -10.70
C VAL A 154 -13.04 -9.56 -11.14
N ASP A 155 -13.17 -10.78 -10.62
CA ASP A 155 -12.36 -11.92 -11.05
C ASP A 155 -12.93 -12.50 -12.36
N ARG A 156 -14.23 -12.81 -12.35
CA ARG A 156 -14.97 -13.30 -13.52
C ARG A 156 -16.44 -12.90 -13.43
N TYR A 157 -17.13 -12.98 -14.57
CA TYR A 157 -18.56 -12.77 -14.63
C TYR A 157 -19.20 -13.71 -15.66
N GLU A 158 -20.44 -14.09 -15.40
CA GLU A 158 -21.22 -14.99 -16.25
C GLU A 158 -22.63 -14.44 -16.45
N LYS A 159 -23.30 -14.78 -17.56
CA LYS A 159 -24.73 -14.42 -17.70
C LYS A 159 -25.55 -15.25 -16.72
N VAL A 160 -26.50 -14.59 -16.06
CA VAL A 160 -27.45 -15.21 -15.12
C VAL A 160 -28.20 -16.35 -15.80
N LYS A 161 -28.25 -17.51 -15.12
CA LYS A 161 -29.15 -18.62 -15.46
C LYS A 161 -30.42 -18.49 -14.63
N GLN A 162 -31.56 -19.00 -15.12
CA GLN A 162 -32.89 -18.86 -14.49
C GLN A 162 -32.97 -19.28 -13.01
N SER A 163 -32.00 -20.03 -12.50
CA SER A 163 -31.91 -20.50 -11.11
C SER A 163 -31.00 -19.67 -10.19
N ASP A 164 -30.36 -18.61 -10.68
CA ASP A 164 -29.39 -17.85 -9.88
C ASP A 164 -30.11 -16.84 -8.98
N SER A 165 -30.18 -17.12 -7.68
CA SER A 165 -30.75 -16.23 -6.65
C SER A 165 -29.72 -15.90 -5.56
N SER A 166 -28.49 -15.57 -5.96
CA SER A 166 -27.37 -15.30 -5.05
C SER A 166 -27.02 -13.80 -4.98
N ALA A 167 -26.34 -13.40 -3.90
CA ALA A 167 -25.83 -12.04 -3.72
C ALA A 167 -24.84 -11.58 -4.81
N THR A 168 -24.30 -12.52 -5.59
CA THR A 168 -23.42 -12.26 -6.75
C THR A 168 -24.16 -11.79 -8.00
N VAL A 169 -25.50 -11.88 -8.03
CA VAL A 169 -26.29 -11.40 -9.16
C VAL A 169 -26.35 -9.87 -9.15
N ARG A 170 -25.97 -9.26 -10.27
CA ARG A 170 -26.02 -7.82 -10.53
C ARG A 170 -26.53 -7.58 -11.96
N GLY A 171 -27.79 -7.17 -12.07
CA GLY A 171 -28.49 -7.09 -13.35
C GLY A 171 -28.57 -8.46 -14.04
N ASN A 172 -28.07 -8.56 -15.27
CA ASN A 172 -28.10 -9.80 -16.06
C ASN A 172 -26.85 -10.69 -15.88
N TYR A 173 -25.98 -10.36 -14.92
CA TYR A 173 -24.73 -11.06 -14.71
C TYR A 173 -24.58 -11.58 -13.28
N ASN A 174 -23.97 -12.74 -13.15
CA ASN A 174 -23.34 -13.23 -11.93
C ASN A 174 -21.91 -12.71 -11.91
N ILE A 175 -21.58 -11.87 -10.93
CA ILE A 175 -20.25 -11.26 -10.77
C ILE A 175 -19.56 -11.94 -9.60
N TYR A 176 -18.36 -12.45 -9.85
CA TYR A 176 -17.50 -13.04 -8.84
C TYR A 176 -16.41 -12.04 -8.47
N PRO A 177 -16.33 -11.62 -7.19
CA PRO A 177 -15.43 -10.56 -6.77
C PRO A 177 -13.98 -11.04 -6.70
N TYR A 178 -13.06 -10.15 -7.06
CA TYR A 178 -11.65 -10.27 -6.71
C TYR A 178 -11.40 -9.53 -5.39
N VAL A 179 -11.20 -10.26 -4.30
CA VAL A 179 -11.13 -9.70 -2.94
C VAL A 179 -9.74 -9.23 -2.57
N SER A 180 -9.17 -8.37 -3.41
CA SER A 180 -7.85 -7.77 -3.20
C SER A 180 -7.67 -6.54 -4.08
N ASN A 181 -6.96 -5.53 -3.57
CA ASN A 181 -6.46 -4.41 -4.37
C ASN A 181 -5.02 -4.65 -4.87
N TYR A 182 -4.48 -5.84 -4.68
CA TYR A 182 -3.15 -6.24 -5.14
C TYR A 182 -3.28 -7.18 -6.34
N PHE A 183 -2.67 -6.81 -7.47
CA PHE A 183 -2.75 -7.54 -8.73
C PHE A 183 -1.40 -8.21 -9.06
N PRO A 184 -1.27 -9.54 -8.85
CA PRO A 184 -0.04 -10.30 -9.12
C PRO A 184 0.18 -10.57 -10.60
N GLU A 185 1.41 -10.95 -10.98
CA GLU A 185 1.85 -11.05 -12.37
C GLU A 185 0.93 -11.90 -13.28
N ASN A 186 0.36 -12.98 -12.76
CA ASN A 186 -0.56 -13.86 -13.47
C ASN A 186 -1.90 -13.18 -13.81
N MET A 187 -2.32 -12.16 -13.06
CA MET A 187 -3.46 -11.31 -13.42
C MET A 187 -3.05 -10.40 -14.59
N LYS A 188 -3.67 -10.65 -15.75
CA LYS A 188 -3.45 -9.88 -16.98
C LYS A 188 -4.51 -8.81 -17.20
N THR A 189 -5.63 -8.88 -16.49
CA THR A 189 -6.73 -7.93 -16.64
C THR A 189 -7.11 -7.31 -15.32
N LEU A 190 -7.35 -6.00 -15.33
CA LEU A 190 -7.98 -5.26 -14.25
C LEU A 190 -9.43 -5.01 -14.69
N GLN A 191 -10.36 -5.74 -14.09
CA GLN A 191 -11.79 -5.57 -14.32
C GLN A 191 -12.45 -5.08 -13.04
N PHE A 192 -13.36 -4.11 -13.16
CA PHE A 192 -14.04 -3.55 -12.01
C PHE A 192 -15.47 -3.10 -12.34
N TYR A 193 -16.26 -2.92 -11.30
CA TYR A 193 -17.61 -2.39 -11.31
C TYR A 193 -17.70 -1.17 -10.39
N LEU A 194 -18.37 -0.11 -10.83
CA LEU A 194 -18.79 1.00 -9.99
C LEU A 194 -20.03 1.71 -10.59
N GLU A 195 -20.67 2.51 -9.75
CA GLU A 195 -21.83 3.31 -10.08
C GLU A 195 -21.54 4.80 -9.83
N ILE A 196 -22.13 5.64 -10.67
CA ILE A 196 -22.09 7.10 -10.55
C ILE A 196 -23.54 7.59 -10.42
N TYR A 197 -23.79 8.36 -9.36
CA TYR A 197 -25.11 8.86 -8.97
C TYR A 197 -25.22 10.38 -9.17
N ASN A 198 -26.45 10.88 -9.11
CA ASN A 198 -26.81 12.32 -9.16
C ASN A 198 -26.42 13.03 -10.47
N LEU A 199 -26.13 12.28 -11.55
CA LEU A 199 -25.78 12.87 -12.84
C LEU A 199 -26.91 13.73 -13.42
N GLN A 200 -28.15 13.22 -13.42
CA GLN A 200 -29.32 13.99 -13.89
C GLN A 200 -29.63 15.18 -12.99
N GLU A 201 -29.49 15.03 -11.67
CA GLU A 201 -29.74 16.10 -10.70
C GLU A 201 -28.76 17.27 -10.91
N VAL A 202 -27.48 16.96 -11.11
CA VAL A 202 -26.41 17.97 -11.18
C VAL A 202 -26.25 18.56 -12.58
N LEU A 203 -26.41 17.75 -13.64
CA LEU A 203 -26.15 18.18 -15.02
C LEU A 203 -27.41 18.44 -15.83
N GLY A 204 -28.57 18.00 -15.36
CA GLY A 204 -29.84 18.02 -16.09
C GLY A 204 -30.15 16.70 -16.80
N ASP A 205 -31.42 16.53 -17.21
CA ASP A 205 -31.89 15.30 -17.83
C ASP A 205 -31.44 15.17 -19.30
N SER A 206 -30.98 13.97 -19.67
CA SER A 206 -30.53 13.61 -21.02
C SER A 206 -29.47 14.53 -21.63
N VAL A 207 -28.65 15.18 -20.78
CA VAL A 207 -27.58 16.10 -21.16
C VAL A 207 -26.31 15.32 -21.49
N ASP A 208 -25.60 15.74 -22.54
CA ASP A 208 -24.32 15.14 -22.91
C ASP A 208 -23.22 15.49 -21.89
N TYR A 209 -22.44 14.50 -21.51
CA TYR A 209 -21.23 14.65 -20.71
C TYR A 209 -20.14 13.70 -21.20
N LEU A 210 -18.91 13.93 -20.73
CA LEU A 210 -17.76 13.09 -21.00
C LEU A 210 -17.38 12.34 -19.72
N LEU A 211 -17.44 11.01 -19.78
CA LEU A 211 -16.88 10.13 -18.77
C LEU A 211 -15.45 9.80 -19.18
N LYS A 212 -14.49 10.15 -18.33
CA LYS A 212 -13.09 9.80 -18.53
C LYS A 212 -12.64 8.89 -17.40
N TYR A 213 -11.96 7.81 -17.72
CA TYR A 213 -11.33 6.96 -16.70
C TYR A 213 -9.93 6.56 -17.14
N TYR A 214 -9.01 6.51 -16.19
CA TYR A 214 -7.60 6.25 -16.49
C TYR A 214 -6.81 5.68 -15.32
N LEU A 215 -5.61 5.18 -15.61
CA LEU A 215 -4.63 4.81 -14.58
C LEU A 215 -3.57 5.91 -14.40
N GLU A 216 -3.24 6.26 -13.17
CA GLU A 216 -2.09 7.12 -12.82
C GLU A 216 -1.18 6.43 -11.81
N ASN A 217 0.10 6.79 -11.80
CA ASN A 217 0.97 6.44 -10.68
C ASN A 217 0.51 7.19 -9.42
N SER A 218 0.36 6.48 -8.29
CA SER A 218 -0.19 7.08 -7.07
C SER A 218 0.71 8.17 -6.47
N ASN A 219 2.04 8.01 -6.60
CA ASN A 219 3.03 8.90 -6.01
C ASN A 219 3.28 10.13 -6.89
N SER A 220 3.64 9.91 -8.16
CA SER A 220 3.97 11.00 -9.08
C SER A 220 2.74 11.68 -9.68
N ARG A 221 1.56 11.07 -9.55
CA ARG A 221 0.30 11.50 -10.18
C ARG A 221 0.38 11.60 -11.71
N LEU A 222 1.40 10.97 -12.30
CA LEU A 222 1.55 10.90 -13.75
C LEU A 222 0.51 9.96 -14.33
N MET A 223 -0.33 10.50 -15.21
CA MET A 223 -1.32 9.77 -15.97
C MET A 223 -0.63 8.85 -16.99
N LEU A 224 -1.11 7.62 -17.10
CA LEU A 224 -0.62 6.66 -18.07
C LEU A 224 -1.46 6.74 -19.35
N SER A 225 -0.93 7.38 -20.40
CA SER A 225 -1.67 7.62 -21.65
C SER A 225 -2.22 6.35 -22.30
N LYS A 226 -1.50 5.22 -22.19
CA LYS A 226 -1.94 3.90 -22.71
C LYS A 226 -3.21 3.38 -22.03
N TYR A 227 -3.47 3.84 -20.81
CA TYR A 227 -4.57 3.40 -19.98
C TYR A 227 -5.58 4.52 -19.75
N THR A 228 -5.80 5.38 -20.75
CA THR A 228 -6.73 6.50 -20.67
C THR A 228 -7.88 6.28 -21.65
N TYR A 229 -9.11 6.38 -21.14
CA TYR A 229 -10.32 6.09 -21.89
C TYR A 229 -11.34 7.21 -21.73
N TYR A 230 -12.15 7.40 -22.77
CA TYR A 230 -13.13 8.47 -22.87
C TYR A 230 -14.43 7.91 -23.47
N GLU A 231 -15.56 8.22 -22.85
CA GLU A 231 -16.89 7.84 -23.32
C GLU A 231 -17.80 9.08 -23.30
N ARG A 232 -18.35 9.44 -24.47
CA ARG A 232 -19.41 10.46 -24.54
C ARG A 232 -20.73 9.79 -24.20
N LYS A 233 -21.43 10.30 -23.19
CA LYS A 233 -22.66 9.72 -22.64
C LYS A 233 -23.72 10.78 -22.42
N LYS A 234 -24.96 10.33 -22.26
CA LYS A 234 -26.08 11.14 -21.77
C LYS A 234 -26.37 10.81 -20.32
N THR A 235 -26.73 11.81 -19.53
CA THR A 235 -27.06 11.65 -18.11
C THR A 235 -28.19 10.63 -17.91
N LYS A 236 -28.03 9.82 -16.86
CA LYS A 236 -29.02 8.84 -16.36
C LYS A 236 -29.10 8.96 -14.85
N SER A 237 -30.12 8.36 -14.25
CA SER A 237 -30.28 8.32 -12.79
C SER A 237 -29.12 7.60 -12.10
N VAL A 238 -28.64 6.50 -12.70
CA VAL A 238 -27.42 5.78 -12.31
C VAL A 238 -26.65 5.44 -13.56
N GLU A 239 -25.37 5.80 -13.60
CA GLU A 239 -24.44 5.34 -14.63
C GLU A 239 -23.57 4.22 -14.08
N VAL A 240 -23.51 3.10 -14.81
CA VAL A 240 -22.71 1.93 -14.46
C VAL A 240 -21.43 1.94 -15.29
N LEU A 241 -20.29 1.78 -14.63
CA LEU A 241 -18.98 1.60 -15.26
C LEU A 241 -18.47 0.18 -14.98
N PHE A 242 -18.26 -0.61 -16.04
CA PHE A 242 -17.80 -2.00 -15.95
C PHE A 242 -16.65 -2.33 -16.94
N PRO A 243 -15.49 -1.67 -16.84
CA PRO A 243 -14.43 -1.79 -17.83
C PRO A 243 -13.50 -2.96 -17.52
N LYS A 244 -12.82 -3.46 -18.56
CA LYS A 244 -11.81 -4.50 -18.49
C LYS A 244 -10.53 -4.01 -19.17
N LEU A 245 -9.49 -3.74 -18.37
CA LEU A 245 -8.22 -3.16 -18.82
C LEU A 245 -7.15 -4.24 -18.92
N ASP A 246 -6.36 -4.25 -19.99
CA ASP A 246 -5.20 -5.15 -20.14
C ASP A 246 -3.97 -4.62 -19.40
N ILE A 247 -3.68 -5.18 -18.23
CA ILE A 247 -2.53 -4.83 -17.38
C ILE A 247 -1.34 -5.78 -17.56
N SER A 248 -1.31 -6.58 -18.63
CA SER A 248 -0.21 -7.54 -18.89
C SER A 248 1.16 -6.87 -18.95
N LEU A 249 1.22 -5.67 -19.52
CA LEU A 249 2.42 -4.85 -19.68
C LEU A 249 2.52 -3.72 -18.64
N LEU A 250 1.61 -3.65 -17.68
CA LEU A 250 1.69 -2.66 -16.59
C LEU A 250 2.79 -3.11 -15.60
N PRO A 251 3.86 -2.33 -15.40
CA PRO A 251 4.94 -2.69 -14.47
C PRO A 251 4.48 -2.66 -13.02
N SER A 252 5.28 -3.24 -12.14
CA SER A 252 5.02 -3.16 -10.70
C SER A 252 4.93 -1.73 -10.23
N GLY A 253 4.07 -1.45 -9.28
CA GLY A 253 3.94 -0.12 -8.71
C GLY A 253 2.60 0.12 -8.05
N ASP A 254 2.51 1.30 -7.45
CA ASP A 254 1.32 1.81 -6.79
C ASP A 254 0.59 2.73 -7.77
N TYR A 255 -0.68 2.44 -8.02
CA TYR A 255 -1.49 3.14 -9.01
C TYR A 255 -2.84 3.56 -8.43
N ASN A 256 -3.47 4.51 -9.11
CA ASN A 256 -4.87 4.83 -8.90
C ASN A 256 -5.65 4.61 -10.20
N ILE A 257 -6.85 4.05 -10.08
CA ILE A 257 -7.91 4.17 -11.08
C ILE A 257 -8.60 5.50 -10.81
N VAL A 258 -8.61 6.39 -11.78
CA VAL A 258 -9.23 7.71 -11.68
C VAL A 258 -10.43 7.78 -12.60
N ILE A 259 -11.56 8.24 -12.08
CA ILE A 259 -12.79 8.47 -12.83
C ILE A 259 -13.12 9.95 -12.73
N GLU A 260 -13.36 10.58 -13.88
CA GLU A 260 -13.68 11.99 -14.02
C GLU A 260 -14.98 12.13 -14.82
N VAL A 261 -15.91 12.93 -14.31
CA VAL A 261 -17.12 13.36 -15.04
C VAL A 261 -16.93 14.81 -15.45
N ILE A 262 -16.97 15.07 -16.75
CA ILE A 262 -16.72 16.39 -17.34
C ILE A 262 -17.97 16.81 -18.12
N ASN A 263 -18.49 18.01 -17.86
CA ASN A 263 -19.68 18.50 -18.56
C ASN A 263 -19.37 18.94 -20.01
N LYS A 264 -20.41 19.31 -20.75
CA LYS A 264 -20.29 19.77 -22.15
C LYS A 264 -19.41 21.02 -22.32
N ALA A 265 -19.27 21.85 -21.29
CA ALA A 265 -18.41 23.04 -21.29
C ALA A 265 -16.94 22.71 -20.96
N GLY A 266 -16.59 21.44 -20.74
CA GLY A 266 -15.23 21.01 -20.38
C GLY A 266 -14.89 21.18 -18.90
N VAL A 267 -15.87 21.45 -18.04
CA VAL A 267 -15.66 21.63 -16.59
C VAL A 267 -15.73 20.27 -15.89
N LEU A 268 -14.76 20.00 -15.02
CA LEU A 268 -14.73 18.81 -14.16
C LEU A 268 -15.82 18.93 -13.08
N MET A 269 -16.80 18.03 -13.11
CA MET A 269 -17.97 18.03 -12.22
C MET A 269 -17.85 17.02 -11.07
N GLY A 270 -17.02 16.00 -11.23
CA GLY A 270 -16.79 14.98 -10.20
C GLY A 270 -15.54 14.17 -10.50
N LYS A 271 -14.82 13.79 -9.46
CA LYS A 271 -13.58 13.00 -9.56
C LYS A 271 -13.46 12.04 -8.39
N GLN A 272 -13.16 10.78 -8.69
CA GLN A 272 -12.90 9.76 -7.67
C GLN A 272 -11.65 8.94 -8.02
N LYS A 273 -10.92 8.50 -6.99
CA LYS A 273 -9.71 7.68 -7.11
C LYS A 273 -9.83 6.40 -6.30
N TYR A 274 -9.41 5.28 -6.89
CA TYR A 274 -9.31 3.99 -6.21
C TYR A 274 -7.89 3.45 -6.33
N HIS A 275 -7.25 3.21 -5.19
CA HIS A 275 -5.88 2.72 -5.14
C HIS A 275 -5.80 1.21 -5.40
N PHE A 276 -4.78 0.80 -6.15
CA PHE A 276 -4.40 -0.61 -6.30
C PHE A 276 -2.88 -0.75 -6.48
N VAL A 277 -2.38 -1.93 -6.13
CA VAL A 277 -0.96 -2.28 -6.24
C VAL A 277 -0.79 -3.30 -7.36
N ARG A 278 0.18 -3.08 -8.25
CA ARG A 278 0.59 -4.05 -9.26
C ARG A 278 1.92 -4.68 -8.86
N ASN A 279 2.04 -6.00 -9.00
CA ASN A 279 3.33 -6.69 -8.98
C ASN A 279 3.52 -7.47 -10.29
N ASN A 280 4.46 -7.03 -11.12
CA ASN A 280 4.78 -7.62 -12.41
C ASN A 280 6.31 -7.73 -12.62
N PRO A 281 7.00 -8.59 -11.85
CA PRO A 281 8.46 -8.67 -11.86
C PRO A 281 9.08 -8.94 -13.23
N SER A 282 8.42 -9.73 -14.09
CA SER A 282 8.92 -9.97 -15.45
C SER A 282 8.94 -8.72 -16.32
N ILE A 283 7.95 -7.83 -16.17
CA ILE A 283 7.95 -6.55 -16.87
C ILE A 283 8.99 -5.60 -16.26
N ASP A 284 9.11 -5.57 -14.93
CA ASP A 284 10.17 -4.78 -14.28
C ASP A 284 11.55 -5.18 -14.78
N LYS A 285 11.81 -6.50 -14.87
CA LYS A 285 13.07 -7.02 -15.42
C LYS A 285 13.31 -6.50 -16.83
N LYS A 286 12.33 -6.64 -17.74
CA LYS A 286 12.45 -6.11 -19.10
C LYS A 286 12.75 -4.60 -19.13
N LEU A 287 12.06 -3.83 -18.30
CA LEU A 287 12.23 -2.37 -18.22
C LEU A 287 13.58 -1.94 -17.65
N PHE A 288 14.14 -2.72 -16.72
CA PHE A 288 15.32 -2.33 -15.96
C PHE A 288 16.61 -3.02 -16.39
N THR A 289 16.54 -4.15 -17.10
CA THR A 289 17.74 -4.90 -17.55
C THR A 289 17.82 -5.12 -19.05
N ASP A 290 16.69 -5.19 -19.75
CA ASP A 290 16.68 -5.62 -21.16
C ASP A 290 16.70 -4.44 -22.14
N THR A 291 16.86 -3.21 -21.63
CA THR A 291 16.94 -1.98 -22.43
C THR A 291 18.26 -1.82 -23.17
N ILE A 292 19.32 -2.52 -22.75
CA ILE A 292 20.68 -2.37 -23.28
C ILE A 292 21.22 -3.75 -23.67
N PRO A 293 21.70 -3.95 -24.92
CA PRO A 293 22.32 -5.20 -25.33
C PRO A 293 23.53 -5.57 -24.45
N SER A 294 23.70 -6.86 -24.16
CA SER A 294 24.85 -7.37 -23.38
C SER A 294 26.20 -7.02 -24.00
N SER A 295 26.27 -6.92 -25.33
CA SER A 295 27.46 -6.50 -26.09
C SER A 295 27.84 -5.03 -25.90
N GLU A 296 26.89 -4.17 -25.52
CA GLU A 296 27.16 -2.77 -25.17
C GLU A 296 27.57 -2.66 -23.70
N ILE A 297 26.92 -3.43 -22.82
CA ILE A 297 27.28 -3.49 -21.40
C ILE A 297 28.73 -3.96 -21.22
N SER A 298 29.16 -4.98 -21.97
CA SER A 298 30.54 -5.49 -21.89
C SER A 298 31.61 -4.50 -22.34
N LYS A 299 31.23 -3.45 -23.08
CA LYS A 299 32.11 -2.34 -23.51
C LYS A 299 31.98 -1.10 -22.64
N SER A 300 31.10 -1.10 -21.65
CA SER A 300 30.84 0.02 -20.76
C SER A 300 31.74 0.02 -19.53
N PHE A 301 31.77 1.15 -18.81
CA PHE A 301 32.48 1.28 -17.54
C PHE A 301 32.03 0.27 -16.47
N VAL A 302 30.80 -0.24 -16.57
CA VAL A 302 30.21 -1.17 -15.61
C VAL A 302 30.82 -2.57 -15.71
N ALA A 303 31.38 -2.93 -16.87
CA ALA A 303 32.01 -4.22 -17.11
C ALA A 303 33.24 -4.47 -16.21
N ALA A 304 33.96 -3.39 -15.85
CA ALA A 304 35.15 -3.45 -15.02
C ALA A 304 34.85 -3.50 -13.50
N ILE A 305 33.59 -3.33 -13.09
CA ILE A 305 33.21 -3.25 -11.68
C ILE A 305 33.03 -4.66 -11.11
N SER A 306 33.73 -4.96 -10.01
CA SER A 306 33.56 -6.23 -9.31
C SER A 306 32.15 -6.38 -8.75
N LYS A 307 31.67 -7.62 -8.64
CA LYS A 307 30.33 -7.93 -8.11
C LYS A 307 30.08 -7.31 -6.73
N ASP A 308 31.05 -7.40 -5.82
CA ASP A 308 30.93 -6.84 -4.47
C ASP A 308 30.81 -5.31 -4.50
N SER A 309 31.64 -4.65 -5.32
CA SER A 309 31.58 -3.21 -5.50
C SER A 309 30.24 -2.80 -6.13
N LEU A 310 29.78 -3.53 -7.13
CA LEU A 310 28.52 -3.26 -7.80
C LEU A 310 27.31 -3.44 -6.88
N SER A 311 27.34 -4.45 -6.01
CA SER A 311 26.33 -4.65 -4.97
C SER A 311 26.23 -3.43 -4.05
N LEU A 312 27.39 -2.94 -3.59
CA LEU A 312 27.47 -1.72 -2.78
C LEU A 312 27.00 -0.49 -3.57
N PHE A 313 27.42 -0.34 -4.82
CA PHE A 313 27.06 0.80 -5.66
C PHE A 313 25.56 0.83 -5.96
N ILE A 314 24.90 -0.32 -6.15
CA ILE A 314 23.45 -0.40 -6.28
C ILE A 314 22.76 0.08 -5.00
N ARG A 315 23.29 -0.24 -3.81
CA ARG A 315 22.76 0.29 -2.53
C ARG A 315 22.93 1.81 -2.43
N TYR A 316 24.02 2.36 -2.98
CA TYR A 316 24.20 3.81 -3.04
C TYR A 316 23.11 4.49 -3.84
N LEU A 317 22.43 3.80 -4.77
CA LEU A 317 21.34 4.39 -5.55
C LEU A 317 20.03 4.52 -4.77
N TYR A 318 19.89 3.89 -3.61
CA TYR A 318 18.62 3.87 -2.85
C TYR A 318 18.05 5.27 -2.56
N PRO A 319 18.84 6.27 -2.12
CA PRO A 319 18.31 7.61 -1.82
C PRO A 319 17.72 8.34 -3.04
N ILE A 320 18.22 8.04 -4.24
CA ILE A 320 17.84 8.70 -5.49
C ILE A 320 16.99 7.80 -6.42
N SER A 321 16.60 6.63 -5.93
CA SER A 321 15.74 5.68 -6.63
C SER A 321 14.27 6.01 -6.37
N ASN A 322 13.43 5.93 -7.40
CA ASN A 322 11.99 5.88 -7.17
C ASN A 322 11.58 4.54 -6.54
N GLN A 323 10.32 4.42 -6.09
CA GLN A 323 9.84 3.21 -5.40
C GLN A 323 9.98 1.93 -6.25
N GLN A 324 9.76 2.01 -7.56
CA GLN A 324 9.89 0.87 -8.47
C GLN A 324 11.36 0.45 -8.62
N GLU A 325 12.27 1.41 -8.85
CA GLU A 325 13.71 1.19 -8.94
C GLU A 325 14.25 0.59 -7.63
N LEU A 326 13.82 1.11 -6.48
CA LEU A 326 14.24 0.64 -5.16
C LEU A 326 13.78 -0.80 -4.90
N ASN A 327 12.52 -1.10 -5.19
CA ASN A 327 11.97 -2.45 -5.03
C ASN A 327 12.67 -3.45 -5.96
N PHE A 328 12.93 -3.06 -7.20
CA PHE A 328 13.68 -3.87 -8.15
C PHE A 328 15.12 -4.11 -7.67
N ALA A 329 15.84 -3.06 -7.28
CA ALA A 329 17.21 -3.16 -6.77
C ALA A 329 17.32 -4.10 -5.57
N ARG A 330 16.38 -4.03 -4.61
CA ARG A 330 16.34 -4.94 -3.45
C ARG A 330 16.15 -6.41 -3.85
N ARG A 331 15.31 -6.69 -4.86
CA ARG A 331 15.13 -8.07 -5.37
C ARG A 331 16.34 -8.54 -6.15
N LEU A 332 16.90 -7.65 -6.98
CA LEU A 332 18.10 -7.91 -7.77
C LEU A 332 19.29 -8.30 -6.88
N LEU A 333 19.54 -7.55 -5.81
CA LEU A 333 20.61 -7.86 -4.85
C LEU A 333 20.39 -9.17 -4.07
N LYS A 334 19.16 -9.70 -4.02
CA LYS A 334 18.89 -11.04 -3.46
C LYS A 334 19.17 -12.15 -4.48
N SER A 335 18.99 -11.88 -5.77
CA SER A 335 19.27 -12.84 -6.84
C SER A 335 20.76 -13.02 -7.13
N ASP A 336 21.57 -12.01 -6.76
CA ASP A 336 23.04 -12.05 -6.79
C ASP A 336 23.65 -12.37 -8.17
N ASN A 337 22.94 -11.98 -9.25
CA ASN A 337 23.36 -12.20 -10.64
C ASN A 337 24.11 -10.98 -11.18
N LEU A 338 25.40 -11.15 -11.52
CA LEU A 338 26.29 -10.07 -11.96
C LEU A 338 25.79 -9.37 -13.24
N ASP A 339 25.39 -10.13 -14.26
CA ASP A 339 24.94 -9.57 -15.53
C ASP A 339 23.74 -8.66 -15.33
N TYR A 340 22.75 -9.09 -14.53
CA TYR A 340 21.59 -8.25 -14.21
C TYR A 340 21.96 -7.04 -13.35
N MET A 341 22.94 -7.15 -12.46
CA MET A 341 23.45 -6.02 -11.70
C MET A 341 24.10 -4.98 -12.62
N GLN A 342 24.89 -5.43 -13.61
CA GLN A 342 25.51 -4.55 -14.60
C GLN A 342 24.47 -3.88 -15.49
N SER A 343 23.51 -4.67 -16.03
CA SER A 343 22.41 -4.15 -16.84
C SER A 343 21.58 -3.11 -16.09
N PHE A 344 21.20 -3.40 -14.85
CA PHE A 344 20.42 -2.48 -14.03
C PHE A 344 21.17 -1.18 -13.76
N PHE A 345 22.43 -1.29 -13.34
CA PHE A 345 23.25 -0.14 -12.99
C PHE A 345 23.49 0.76 -14.20
N MET A 346 23.81 0.18 -15.36
CA MET A 346 23.96 0.92 -16.60
C MET A 346 22.64 1.61 -17.00
N SER A 347 21.53 0.87 -16.98
CA SER A 347 20.21 1.40 -17.36
C SER A 347 19.75 2.51 -16.42
N PHE A 348 20.07 2.43 -15.13
CA PHE A 348 19.77 3.45 -14.14
C PHE A 348 20.40 4.81 -14.48
N TRP A 349 21.68 4.79 -14.86
CA TRP A 349 22.42 5.99 -15.22
C TRP A 349 22.09 6.49 -16.63
N MET A 350 21.87 5.60 -17.61
CA MET A 350 21.43 5.98 -18.95
C MET A 350 20.09 6.71 -18.97
N ARG A 351 19.15 6.32 -18.10
CA ARG A 351 17.87 7.04 -17.94
C ARG A 351 18.02 8.47 -17.41
N ARG A 352 19.12 8.76 -16.73
CA ARG A 352 19.42 10.07 -16.13
C ARG A 352 20.33 10.91 -17.02
N ASN A 353 21.28 10.28 -17.71
CA ASN A 353 22.12 10.89 -18.72
C ASN A 353 22.49 9.84 -19.78
N GLN A 354 21.82 9.94 -20.93
CA GLN A 354 22.00 9.00 -22.04
C GLN A 354 23.37 9.16 -22.71
N ASP A 355 23.91 10.38 -22.75
CA ASP A 355 25.14 10.69 -23.48
C ASP A 355 26.39 10.27 -22.70
N ASN A 356 26.37 10.44 -21.38
CA ASN A 356 27.53 10.11 -20.53
C ASN A 356 27.10 9.58 -19.14
N PRO A 357 26.60 8.33 -19.06
CA PRO A 357 26.17 7.73 -17.81
C PRO A 357 27.30 7.53 -16.80
N GLU A 358 28.54 7.28 -17.27
CA GLU A 358 29.72 7.13 -16.41
C GLU A 358 30.02 8.41 -15.64
N LYS A 359 30.02 9.55 -16.33
CA LYS A 359 30.28 10.86 -15.71
C LYS A 359 29.25 11.21 -14.63
N GLU A 360 27.97 10.92 -14.85
CA GLU A 360 26.95 11.14 -13.81
C GLU A 360 27.14 10.22 -12.62
N TRP A 361 27.48 8.95 -12.86
CA TRP A 361 27.81 8.03 -11.78
C TRP A 361 29.01 8.54 -10.97
N GLU A 362 30.10 8.97 -11.61
CA GLU A 362 31.28 9.48 -10.93
C GLU A 362 30.97 10.72 -10.07
N LYS A 363 30.18 11.65 -10.62
CA LYS A 363 29.68 12.83 -9.89
C LYS A 363 28.87 12.42 -8.66
N TYR A 364 27.95 11.46 -8.81
CA TYR A 364 27.15 10.97 -7.69
C TYR A 364 27.97 10.20 -6.66
N LYS A 365 28.91 9.37 -7.10
CA LYS A 365 29.82 8.62 -6.24
C LYS A 365 30.65 9.56 -5.35
N LEU A 366 31.03 10.73 -5.85
CA LEU A 366 31.67 11.77 -5.04
C LEU A 366 30.74 12.30 -3.93
N GLN A 367 29.46 12.52 -4.21
CA GLN A 367 28.48 12.92 -3.19
C GLN A 367 28.31 11.83 -2.12
N VAL A 368 28.26 10.56 -2.54
CA VAL A 368 28.20 9.42 -1.60
C VAL A 368 29.45 9.37 -0.71
N LYS A 369 30.63 9.66 -1.27
CA LYS A 369 31.86 9.77 -0.47
C LYS A 369 31.74 10.89 0.58
N ILE A 370 31.36 12.10 0.18
CA ILE A 370 31.15 13.24 1.10
C ILE A 370 30.20 12.85 2.22
N VAL A 371 29.08 12.23 1.88
CA VAL A 371 28.06 11.81 2.85
C VAL A 371 28.59 10.73 3.80
N ASN A 372 29.34 9.75 3.29
CA ASN A 372 29.95 8.74 4.14
C ASN A 372 31.02 9.33 5.06
N ASP A 373 31.81 10.29 4.61
CA ASP A 373 32.86 10.91 5.42
C ASP A 373 32.25 11.77 6.55
N ASN A 374 31.13 12.44 6.31
CA ASN A 374 30.51 13.35 7.29
C ASN A 374 29.50 12.68 8.23
N TYR A 375 28.72 11.71 7.73
CA TYR A 375 27.54 11.19 8.43
C TYR A 375 27.64 9.71 8.81
N SER A 376 28.73 9.00 8.51
CA SER A 376 28.88 7.62 9.00
C SER A 376 28.99 7.57 10.52
N TYR A 377 28.37 6.55 11.11
CA TYR A 377 28.42 6.32 12.55
C TYR A 377 28.45 4.82 12.87
N PHE A 378 29.46 4.40 13.64
CA PHE A 378 29.77 2.98 13.89
C PHE A 378 29.75 2.13 12.61
N LYS A 379 28.82 1.17 12.53
CA LYS A 379 28.65 0.26 11.40
C LYS A 379 27.73 0.80 10.31
N ARG A 380 26.95 1.86 10.60
CA ARG A 380 26.02 2.48 9.65
C ARG A 380 26.78 3.48 8.77
N LYS A 381 26.73 3.27 7.45
CA LYS A 381 27.39 4.17 6.51
C LYS A 381 26.55 5.44 6.33
N GLY A 382 27.21 6.56 6.05
CA GLY A 382 26.54 7.86 5.92
C GLY A 382 25.36 7.84 4.95
N PHE A 383 25.47 7.16 3.79
CA PHE A 383 24.37 7.08 2.82
C PHE A 383 23.12 6.35 3.34
N GLU A 384 23.25 5.56 4.42
CA GLU A 384 22.17 4.84 5.09
C GLU A 384 21.54 5.67 6.22
N THR A 385 22.13 6.80 6.60
CA THR A 385 21.60 7.73 7.62
C THR A 385 20.55 8.65 7.02
N ASP A 386 19.68 9.23 7.86
CA ASP A 386 18.65 10.14 7.37
C ASP A 386 19.26 11.40 6.77
N ARG A 387 20.27 11.98 7.44
CA ARG A 387 21.03 13.13 6.92
C ARG A 387 21.70 12.83 5.59
N GLY A 388 22.39 11.69 5.49
CA GLY A 388 23.01 11.28 4.23
C GLY A 388 22.02 11.00 3.11
N ARG A 389 20.88 10.37 3.42
CA ARG A 389 19.80 10.15 2.46
C ARG A 389 19.23 11.47 1.93
N ILE A 390 18.95 12.42 2.82
CA ILE A 390 18.43 13.75 2.44
C ILE A 390 19.46 14.50 1.60
N PHE A 391 20.72 14.49 1.99
CA PHE A 391 21.81 15.10 1.22
C PHE A 391 21.92 14.51 -0.20
N LEU A 392 21.84 13.19 -0.33
CA LEU A 392 21.94 12.53 -1.65
C LEU A 392 20.70 12.78 -2.52
N LYS A 393 19.51 12.83 -1.92
CA LYS A 393 18.24 13.00 -2.63
C LYS A 393 18.01 14.45 -3.07
N TYR A 394 18.27 15.42 -2.19
CA TYR A 394 17.96 16.83 -2.41
C TYR A 394 19.18 17.69 -2.73
N GLY A 395 20.39 17.12 -2.61
CA GLY A 395 21.65 17.83 -2.77
C GLY A 395 22.16 18.41 -1.45
N ARG A 396 23.23 19.21 -1.54
CA ARG A 396 23.79 19.92 -0.40
C ARG A 396 22.79 21.01 0.07
N PRO A 397 22.52 21.12 1.38
CA PRO A 397 21.68 22.20 1.91
C PRO A 397 22.36 23.56 1.73
N ASP A 398 21.56 24.62 1.59
CA ASP A 398 22.03 25.99 1.46
C ASP A 398 22.53 26.52 2.81
N ASP A 399 21.80 26.21 3.88
CA ASP A 399 22.15 26.57 5.25
C ASP A 399 21.92 25.39 6.22
N ILE A 400 22.76 25.33 7.25
CA ILE A 400 22.67 24.33 8.32
C ILE A 400 22.80 25.06 9.66
N VAL A 401 21.74 25.04 10.45
CA VAL A 401 21.78 25.44 11.85
C VAL A 401 21.98 24.22 12.73
N HIS A 402 22.98 24.27 13.60
CA HIS A 402 23.34 23.19 14.50
C HIS A 402 23.22 23.63 15.96
N SER A 403 22.56 22.84 16.79
CA SER A 403 22.36 23.14 18.21
C SER A 403 22.60 21.88 19.05
N ASP A 404 23.74 21.82 19.73
CA ASP A 404 24.12 20.68 20.58
C ASP A 404 23.61 20.79 22.03
N PHE A 405 23.43 22.01 22.53
CA PHE A 405 23.33 22.28 23.98
C PHE A 405 22.18 23.21 24.34
N GLU A 406 21.09 23.17 23.59
CA GLU A 406 19.91 23.95 23.91
C GLU A 406 19.19 23.41 25.16
N PRO A 407 18.80 24.27 26.11
CA PRO A 407 18.07 23.85 27.29
C PRO A 407 16.80 23.08 26.91
N SER A 408 16.59 21.95 27.58
CA SER A 408 15.40 21.09 27.42
C SER A 408 15.19 20.43 26.06
N ALA A 409 16.04 20.69 25.05
CA ALA A 409 16.00 20.03 23.74
C ALA A 409 16.99 18.85 23.62
N TYR A 410 16.69 17.90 22.73
CA TYR A 410 17.70 17.02 22.16
C TYR A 410 18.62 17.79 21.20
N PRO A 411 19.90 17.40 21.03
CA PRO A 411 20.76 17.96 19.99
C PRO A 411 20.10 17.83 18.62
N TYR A 412 20.13 18.90 17.83
CA TYR A 412 19.42 18.94 16.55
C TYR A 412 20.15 19.75 15.47
N GLU A 413 19.82 19.44 14.22
CA GLU A 413 20.26 20.16 13.03
C GLU A 413 19.04 20.54 12.21
N ILE A 414 18.96 21.80 11.77
CA ILE A 414 17.96 22.28 10.83
C ILE A 414 18.67 22.59 9.52
N TRP A 415 18.30 21.86 8.47
CA TRP A 415 18.82 22.07 7.13
C TRP A 415 17.80 22.84 6.31
N HIS A 416 18.24 23.92 5.68
CA HIS A 416 17.41 24.75 4.81
C HIS A 416 17.83 24.63 3.36
N TYR A 417 16.85 24.40 2.50
CA TYR A 417 16.96 24.43 1.06
C TYR A 417 16.08 25.56 0.52
N TYR A 418 16.67 26.61 -0.03
CA TYR A 418 15.92 27.66 -0.71
C TYR A 418 15.25 27.10 -1.96
N HIS A 419 15.97 26.25 -2.69
CA HIS A 419 15.49 25.51 -3.86
C HIS A 419 16.04 24.08 -3.88
N THR A 420 15.15 23.10 -3.96
CA THR A 420 15.54 21.69 -4.07
C THR A 420 15.64 21.23 -5.53
N ILE A 421 16.37 20.13 -5.77
CA ILE A 421 16.52 19.52 -7.12
C ILE A 421 15.17 19.09 -7.72
N ASP A 422 14.19 18.75 -6.88
CA ASP A 422 12.82 18.40 -7.29
C ASP A 422 11.86 19.60 -7.32
N ASN A 423 12.42 20.82 -7.45
CA ASN A 423 11.71 22.08 -7.69
C ASN A 423 10.71 22.43 -6.57
N GLN A 424 11.11 22.23 -5.32
CA GLN A 424 10.42 22.73 -4.13
C GLN A 424 11.18 23.95 -3.61
N ASN A 425 10.44 24.91 -3.05
CA ASN A 425 11.01 26.14 -2.53
C ASN A 425 10.88 26.16 -1.01
N ASN A 426 11.86 26.75 -0.33
CA ASN A 426 11.85 27.00 1.11
C ASN A 426 11.57 25.73 1.94
N VAL A 427 12.31 24.66 1.65
CA VAL A 427 12.17 23.36 2.31
C VAL A 427 13.09 23.30 3.52
N LYS A 428 12.56 22.86 4.67
CA LYS A 428 13.31 22.66 5.90
C LYS A 428 13.24 21.20 6.33
N PHE A 429 14.36 20.69 6.84
CA PHE A 429 14.46 19.38 7.45
C PHE A 429 15.02 19.54 8.86
N VAL A 430 14.33 18.97 9.85
CA VAL A 430 14.76 18.97 11.24
C VAL A 430 15.24 17.57 11.58
N PHE A 431 16.51 17.45 11.94
CA PHE A 431 17.11 16.22 12.42
C PHE A 431 17.44 16.34 13.90
N TYR A 432 17.33 15.26 14.66
CA TYR A 432 17.63 15.26 16.09
C TYR A 432 18.31 13.96 16.53
N ASN A 433 19.08 14.02 17.62
CA ASN A 433 19.72 12.87 18.23
C ASN A 433 19.04 12.50 19.57
N PRO A 434 18.02 11.62 19.57
CA PRO A 434 17.35 11.17 20.79
C PRO A 434 18.24 10.31 21.68
N ASN A 435 19.29 9.69 21.13
CA ASN A 435 20.18 8.80 21.86
C ASN A 435 21.26 9.56 22.65
N LEU A 436 21.43 10.87 22.41
CA LEU A 436 22.41 11.75 23.05
C LEU A 436 23.87 11.29 22.91
N VAL A 437 24.12 10.24 22.12
CA VAL A 437 25.43 9.62 21.96
C VAL A 437 25.73 9.57 20.47
N GLY A 438 26.93 10.04 20.12
CA GLY A 438 27.45 9.97 18.76
C GLY A 438 26.76 10.91 17.76
N LYS A 439 26.78 10.51 16.50
CA LYS A 439 26.39 11.34 15.35
C LYS A 439 25.19 10.79 14.58
N ASP A 440 24.37 9.92 15.19
CA ASP A 440 23.19 9.37 14.52
C ASP A 440 21.97 10.27 14.76
N TYR A 441 21.73 11.18 13.81
CA TYR A 441 20.58 12.07 13.83
C TYR A 441 19.47 11.50 12.92
N TYR A 442 18.26 11.45 13.44
CA TYR A 442 17.07 10.98 12.73
C TYR A 442 16.25 12.15 12.22
N LEU A 443 15.58 11.99 11.08
CA LEU A 443 14.67 12.99 10.56
C LEU A 443 13.40 13.05 11.43
N LEU A 444 13.21 14.18 12.11
CA LEU A 444 12.07 14.42 13.00
C LEU A 444 10.90 15.06 12.26
N HIS A 445 11.19 16.01 11.37
CA HIS A 445 10.20 16.80 10.65
C HIS A 445 10.75 17.29 9.32
N SER A 446 9.89 17.42 8.32
CA SER A 446 10.20 18.02 7.03
C SER A 446 9.01 18.76 6.46
N THR A 447 9.26 19.87 5.78
CA THR A 447 8.26 20.55 4.91
C THR A 447 8.27 20.03 3.47
N ALA A 448 9.19 19.13 3.12
CA ALA A 448 9.30 18.58 1.78
C ALA A 448 8.11 17.66 1.46
N ARG A 449 7.56 17.80 0.26
CA ARG A 449 6.51 16.90 -0.23
C ARG A 449 7.03 15.46 -0.31
N GLY A 450 6.29 14.54 0.30
CA GLY A 450 6.61 13.10 0.30
C GLY A 450 7.61 12.67 1.38
N GLU A 451 8.01 13.57 2.27
CA GLU A 451 8.81 13.25 3.47
C GLU A 451 7.93 13.30 4.73
N ILE A 452 8.47 12.87 5.87
CA ILE A 452 7.73 12.87 7.14
C ILE A 452 7.37 14.30 7.57
N TYR A 453 6.07 14.55 7.75
CA TYR A 453 5.55 15.79 8.32
C TYR A 453 5.00 15.51 9.73
N THR A 454 5.63 16.09 10.73
CA THR A 454 5.28 15.87 12.14
C THR A 454 4.72 17.17 12.72
N ASN A 455 3.41 17.25 13.01
CA ASN A 455 2.77 18.49 13.49
C ASN A 455 3.41 19.00 14.80
N ASN A 456 3.63 18.12 15.77
CA ASN A 456 4.08 18.46 17.12
C ASN A 456 5.58 18.22 17.33
N TRP A 457 6.39 18.42 16.29
CA TRP A 457 7.81 18.04 16.30
C TRP A 457 8.63 18.82 17.34
N VAL A 458 8.33 20.10 17.55
CA VAL A 458 8.98 20.93 18.58
C VAL A 458 8.80 20.28 19.95
N ARG A 459 7.59 19.83 20.30
CA ARG A 459 7.36 19.15 21.57
C ARG A 459 8.15 17.85 21.71
N ILE A 460 8.31 17.09 20.62
CA ILE A 460 9.12 15.85 20.62
C ILE A 460 10.59 16.20 20.87
N LEU A 461 11.07 17.28 20.25
CA LEU A 461 12.44 17.78 20.44
C LEU A 461 12.72 18.16 21.91
N HIS A 462 11.73 18.72 22.62
CA HIS A 462 11.86 19.15 24.02
C HIS A 462 11.41 18.12 25.07
N LYS A 463 11.25 16.85 24.68
CA LYS A 463 10.71 15.80 25.56
C LYS A 463 11.64 15.44 26.74
N ARG A 464 12.88 15.93 26.77
CA ARG A 464 13.85 15.61 27.83
C ARG A 464 13.38 16.02 29.23
N ASP A 465 12.67 17.16 29.33
CA ASP A 465 12.32 17.77 30.62
C ASP A 465 10.79 17.87 30.87
N THR A 466 9.92 17.38 29.96
CA THR A 466 8.45 17.52 30.08
C THR A 466 7.70 16.17 30.09
N PRO A 467 7.03 15.76 31.20
CA PRO A 467 6.13 14.60 31.19
C PRO A 467 4.86 14.88 30.37
N ILE A 468 4.43 13.89 29.58
CA ILE A 468 3.28 13.99 28.66
C ILE A 468 1.98 13.82 29.45
N TYR A 469 1.21 14.90 29.66
CA TYR A 469 -0.11 14.81 30.29
C TYR A 469 -1.30 15.23 29.41
N ASP A 470 -1.08 15.69 28.17
CA ASP A 470 -2.19 16.07 27.30
C ASP A 470 -1.82 15.94 25.81
N PHE A 471 -2.66 15.25 25.04
CA PHE A 471 -2.47 14.97 23.61
C PHE A 471 -3.15 16.03 22.71
N TYR A 472 -3.98 16.92 23.28
CA TYR A 472 -4.85 17.83 22.51
C TYR A 472 -4.45 19.31 22.54
N ASN A 473 -3.36 19.67 23.22
CA ASN A 473 -2.93 21.06 23.35
C ASN A 473 -1.78 21.37 22.36
N GLU A 474 -2.04 22.22 21.36
CA GLU A 474 -1.09 22.64 20.32
C GLU A 474 -0.16 23.78 20.78
N LYS A 475 -0.41 24.38 21.95
CA LYS A 475 0.40 25.48 22.47
C LYS A 475 1.60 24.97 23.25
N TYR A 476 2.76 25.14 22.64
CA TYR A 476 4.08 25.05 23.27
C TYR A 476 4.24 26.20 24.29
N GLY A 477 4.77 25.91 25.48
CA GLY A 477 5.06 26.93 26.50
C GLY A 477 6.48 27.47 26.32
N ASP A 478 6.67 28.78 26.47
CA ASP A 478 7.97 29.43 26.34
C ASP A 478 8.97 28.86 27.37
N TYR A 479 9.98 28.14 26.89
CA TYR A 479 11.14 27.73 27.69
C TYR A 479 12.24 28.79 27.59
N TYR A 480 12.87 29.09 28.72
CA TYR A 480 13.94 30.09 28.77
C TYR A 480 15.15 29.63 27.95
N GLY A 481 15.47 30.38 26.88
CA GLY A 481 16.61 30.12 26.00
C GLY A 481 16.32 29.27 24.76
N ASP A 482 15.05 28.99 24.46
CA ASP A 482 14.61 28.34 23.22
C ASP A 482 14.85 29.25 22.00
N LYS A 483 15.48 28.71 20.96
CA LYS A 483 15.76 29.38 19.68
C LYS A 483 15.30 28.56 18.48
N VAL A 484 14.72 27.37 18.69
CA VAL A 484 14.29 26.48 17.61
C VAL A 484 13.32 27.19 16.65
N GLN A 485 12.40 27.99 17.20
CA GLN A 485 11.44 28.79 16.43
C GLN A 485 12.08 29.97 15.67
N ASP A 486 13.24 30.47 16.12
CA ASP A 486 13.96 31.55 15.43
C ASP A 486 14.73 31.03 14.20
N TYR A 487 15.09 29.74 14.21
CA TYR A 487 15.82 29.08 13.13
C TYR A 487 14.90 28.39 12.11
N TYR A 488 13.69 28.00 12.54
CA TYR A 488 12.65 27.41 11.72
C TYR A 488 11.77 28.46 11.04
#